data_AF-A0A533XWM6-F1
#
_entry.id   AF-A0A533XWM6-F1
#
_cell.length_a   1.000
_cell.length_b   1.000
_cell.length_c   1.000
_cell.angle_alpha   90.00
_cell.angle_beta   90.00
_cell.angle_gamma   90.00
#
_symmetry.space_group_name_H-M   'P 1'
#
loop_
_entity.id
_entity.type
_entity.pdbx_description
1 polymer ?
#
loop_
_entity_poly.entity_id
_entity_poly.type
_entity_poly.pdbx_seq_one_letter_code
_entity_poly.pdbx_strand_id
1 'polypeptide(L)'
;MRTTPIDLMGQTTLKELIALLRRARLLVTNDSGPMHLAAAVGTPVIALFGPTDPARTGPYGAGHTVLRSGVPCSPCFSRRCTNAVELECLTSIYPEQVIEAAMRLLEQPLAVKR
;
A
#
# COMPACT_ATOMS: atom_id res chain seq x y z
N MET A 1 8.94 -10.02 -16.44
CA MET A 1 8.88 -8.53 -16.47
C MET A 1 9.74 -8.03 -17.61
N ARG A 2 9.33 -6.99 -18.35
CA ARG A 2 10.07 -6.47 -19.53
C ARG A 2 11.09 -5.37 -19.19
N THR A 3 11.23 -4.99 -17.91
CA THR A 3 12.12 -3.92 -17.44
C THR A 3 12.73 -4.28 -16.08
N THR A 4 13.97 -3.85 -15.85
CA THR A 4 14.68 -4.03 -14.58
C THR A 4 14.13 -3.07 -13.52
N PRO A 5 13.87 -3.52 -12.28
CA PRO A 5 13.47 -2.62 -11.18
C PRO A 5 14.63 -1.68 -10.79
N ILE A 6 14.28 -0.48 -10.32
CA ILE A 6 15.23 0.49 -9.78
C ILE A 6 15.17 0.42 -8.26
N ASP A 7 16.31 0.19 -7.61
CA ASP A 7 16.43 0.23 -6.15
C ASP A 7 16.84 1.63 -5.69
N LEU A 8 15.99 2.26 -4.88
CA LEU A 8 16.20 3.57 -4.28
C LEU A 8 16.14 3.52 -2.73
N MET A 9 16.20 2.33 -2.12
CA MET A 9 16.16 2.18 -0.68
C MET A 9 17.34 2.89 -0.02
N GLY A 10 17.05 3.77 0.95
CA GLY A 10 18.08 4.57 1.64
C GLY A 10 18.78 5.62 0.77
N GLN A 11 18.37 5.79 -0.50
CA GLN A 11 19.01 6.67 -1.47
C GLN A 11 18.18 7.92 -1.79
N THR A 12 17.12 8.17 -1.03
CA THR A 12 16.26 9.34 -1.20
C THR A 12 16.12 10.08 0.11
N THR A 13 16.14 11.41 0.02
CA THR A 13 15.61 12.27 1.08
C THR A 13 14.09 12.18 1.10
N LEU A 14 13.47 12.62 2.20
CA LEU A 14 12.00 12.69 2.30
C LEU A 14 11.37 13.51 1.16
N LYS A 15 11.99 14.61 0.75
CA LYS A 15 11.49 15.47 -0.33
C LYS A 15 11.56 14.78 -1.69
N GLU A 16 12.64 14.04 -1.95
CA GLU A 16 12.80 13.27 -3.19
C GLU A 16 11.79 12.11 -3.25
N LEU A 17 11.58 11.40 -2.15
CA LEU A 17 10.53 10.37 -2.07
C LEU A 17 9.16 10.94 -2.41
N ILE A 18 8.78 12.07 -1.83
CA ILE A 18 7.50 12.75 -2.12
C ILE A 18 7.42 13.12 -3.62
N ALA A 19 8.51 13.63 -4.21
CA ALA A 19 8.55 13.97 -5.62
C ALA A 19 8.41 12.74 -6.54
N LEU A 20 9.00 11.60 -6.17
CA LEU A 20 8.85 10.33 -6.87
C LEU A 20 7.41 9.80 -6.76
N LEU A 21 6.85 9.80 -5.54
CA LEU A 21 5.47 9.37 -5.30
C LEU A 21 4.50 10.16 -6.15
N ARG A 22 4.63 11.49 -6.19
CA ARG A 22 3.77 12.38 -7.01
C ARG A 22 3.81 12.05 -8.51
N ARG A 23 4.91 11.45 -9.00
CA ARG A 23 5.06 11.04 -10.41
C ARG A 23 4.68 9.58 -10.65
N ALA A 24 4.52 8.78 -9.59
CA ALA A 24 4.12 7.40 -9.71
C ALA A 24 2.63 7.30 -10.11
N ARG A 25 2.30 6.31 -10.93
CA ARG A 25 0.90 6.03 -11.30
C ARG A 25 0.12 5.31 -10.20
N LEU A 26 0.85 4.62 -9.32
CA LEU A 26 0.32 3.75 -8.27
C LEU A 26 1.43 3.47 -7.25
N LEU A 27 1.09 3.40 -5.97
CA LEU A 27 1.94 2.85 -4.91
C LEU A 27 1.31 1.57 -4.36
N VAL A 28 2.08 0.48 -4.31
CA VAL A 28 1.73 -0.72 -3.51
C VAL A 28 2.60 -0.68 -2.25
N THR A 29 1.99 -0.74 -1.07
CA THR A 29 2.71 -0.57 0.20
C THR A 29 1.99 -1.24 1.37
N ASN A 30 2.67 -1.41 2.49
CA ASN A 30 2.08 -1.76 3.78
C ASN A 30 1.56 -0.49 4.51
N ASP A 31 0.95 -0.66 5.69
CA ASP A 31 0.60 0.44 6.58
C ASP A 31 1.87 1.11 7.17
N SER A 32 2.43 2.09 6.44
CA SER A 32 3.64 2.83 6.81
C SER A 32 3.64 4.27 6.27
N GLY A 33 4.61 5.09 6.67
CA GLY A 33 4.71 6.50 6.28
C GLY A 33 4.54 6.80 4.77
N PRO A 34 5.22 6.07 3.85
CA PRO A 34 5.04 6.24 2.41
C PRO A 34 3.60 6.14 1.91
N MET A 35 2.76 5.32 2.54
CA MET A 35 1.33 5.22 2.24
C MET A 35 0.63 6.57 2.40
N HIS A 36 0.86 7.24 3.53
CA HIS A 36 0.27 8.55 3.82
C HIS A 36 0.84 9.64 2.92
N LEU A 37 2.14 9.60 2.62
CA LEU A 37 2.77 10.55 1.70
C LEU A 37 2.17 10.43 0.29
N ALA A 38 1.98 9.22 -0.21
CA ALA A 38 1.36 8.96 -1.51
C ALA A 38 -0.08 9.48 -1.57
N ALA A 39 -0.88 9.19 -0.54
CA ALA A 39 -2.23 9.73 -0.42
C ALA A 39 -2.25 11.27 -0.43
N ALA A 40 -1.34 11.90 0.33
CA ALA A 40 -1.22 13.35 0.42
C ALA A 40 -0.88 14.02 -0.93
N VAL A 41 -0.04 13.39 -1.76
CA VAL A 41 0.27 13.91 -3.12
C VAL A 41 -0.68 13.41 -4.20
N GLY A 42 -1.71 12.65 -3.83
CA GLY A 42 -2.77 12.21 -4.75
C GLY A 42 -2.41 10.98 -5.59
N THR A 43 -1.36 10.26 -5.24
CA THR A 43 -0.99 8.99 -5.89
C THR A 43 -1.94 7.89 -5.41
N PRO A 44 -2.60 7.13 -6.31
CA PRO A 44 -3.40 5.97 -5.91
C PRO A 44 -2.57 4.98 -5.09
N VAL A 45 -3.19 4.36 -4.09
CA VAL A 45 -2.51 3.48 -3.13
C VAL A 45 -3.24 2.14 -3.07
N ILE A 46 -2.49 1.04 -3.16
CA ILE A 46 -2.91 -0.28 -2.69
C ILE A 46 -2.18 -0.53 -1.38
N ALA A 47 -2.91 -0.51 -0.27
CA ALA A 47 -2.37 -0.70 1.05
C ALA A 47 -2.67 -2.11 1.58
N LEU A 48 -1.63 -2.84 1.97
CA LEU A 48 -1.72 -4.18 2.54
C LEU A 48 -1.80 -4.07 4.07
N PHE A 49 -2.97 -4.41 4.63
CA PHE A 49 -3.26 -4.27 6.05
C PHE A 49 -3.36 -5.64 6.73
N GLY A 50 -2.62 -5.79 7.84
CA GLY A 50 -2.61 -7.00 8.66
C GLY A 50 -3.06 -6.69 10.09
N PRO A 51 -2.14 -6.38 11.03
CA PRO A 51 -2.48 -6.22 12.44
C PRO A 51 -3.18 -4.89 12.77
N THR A 52 -3.04 -3.87 11.93
CA THR A 52 -3.60 -2.52 12.14
C THR A 52 -4.97 -2.37 11.49
N ASP A 53 -5.71 -1.34 11.92
CA ASP A 53 -7.05 -1.04 11.41
C ASP A 53 -7.00 0.08 10.36
N PRO A 54 -7.37 -0.19 9.10
CA PRO A 54 -7.43 0.86 8.08
C PRO A 54 -8.48 1.94 8.36
N ALA A 55 -9.48 1.68 9.21
CA ALA A 55 -10.40 2.74 9.63
C ALA A 55 -9.70 3.82 10.48
N ARG A 56 -8.56 3.48 11.10
CA ARG A 56 -7.76 4.40 11.93
C ARG A 56 -6.58 5.00 11.19
N THR A 57 -5.86 4.19 10.42
CA THR A 57 -4.59 4.57 9.78
C THR A 57 -4.58 4.37 8.27
N GLY A 58 -5.72 4.09 7.64
CA GLY A 58 -5.79 3.92 6.19
C GLY A 58 -5.38 5.17 5.40
N PRO A 59 -5.10 5.01 4.09
CA PRO A 59 -4.82 6.14 3.21
C PRO A 59 -6.04 7.06 3.15
N TYR A 60 -5.83 8.35 3.44
CA TYR A 60 -6.89 9.35 3.47
C TYR A 60 -7.34 9.75 2.06
N GLY A 61 -8.66 9.89 1.86
CA GLY A 61 -9.23 10.32 0.59
C GLY A 61 -9.75 9.15 -0.26
N ALA A 62 -10.19 9.47 -1.47
CA ALA A 62 -10.75 8.50 -2.41
C ALA A 62 -9.71 8.04 -3.44
N GLY A 63 -9.95 6.90 -4.10
CA GLY A 63 -9.07 6.35 -5.13
C GLY A 63 -7.95 5.45 -4.59
N HIS A 64 -8.09 5.00 -3.34
CA HIS A 64 -7.21 4.01 -2.72
C HIS A 64 -7.93 2.68 -2.53
N THR A 65 -7.17 1.59 -2.52
CA THR A 65 -7.64 0.24 -2.26
C THR A 65 -6.92 -0.28 -1.02
N VAL A 66 -7.66 -0.82 -0.07
CA VAL A 66 -7.10 -1.52 1.09
C VAL A 66 -7.36 -3.01 0.93
N LEU A 67 -6.29 -3.82 0.98
CA LEU A 67 -6.38 -5.28 0.95
C LEU A 67 -6.15 -5.85 2.35
N ARG A 68 -7.04 -6.76 2.75
CA ARG A 68 -6.99 -7.50 4.01
C ARG A 68 -7.42 -8.94 3.73
N SER A 69 -6.82 -9.87 4.45
CA SER A 69 -7.18 -11.30 4.42
C SER A 69 -8.50 -11.61 5.14
N GLY A 70 -8.92 -10.75 6.08
CA GLY A 70 -10.15 -10.94 6.85
C GLY A 70 -10.06 -12.01 7.95
N VAL A 71 -8.86 -12.43 8.34
CA VAL A 71 -8.68 -13.42 9.41
C VAL A 71 -9.22 -12.90 10.76
N PRO A 72 -9.75 -13.78 11.64
CA PRO A 72 -10.44 -13.36 12.86
C PRO A 72 -9.57 -12.57 13.85
N CYS A 73 -8.25 -12.75 13.83
CA CYS A 73 -7.35 -12.04 14.74
C CYS A 73 -7.12 -10.57 14.34
N SER A 74 -7.49 -10.14 13.14
CA SER A 74 -7.18 -8.80 12.61
C SER A 74 -8.39 -7.86 12.69
N PRO A 75 -8.27 -6.63 13.23
CA PRO A 75 -7.02 -5.99 13.68
C PRO A 75 -6.71 -6.30 15.16
N CYS A 76 -5.46 -6.70 15.47
CA CYS A 76 -5.02 -7.00 16.84
C CYS A 76 -4.06 -5.96 17.45
N PHE A 77 -3.45 -5.09 16.64
CA PHE A 77 -2.39 -4.14 17.04
C PHE A 77 -1.21 -4.74 17.81
N SER A 78 -1.04 -6.06 17.76
CA SER A 78 -0.01 -6.77 18.51
C SER A 78 1.34 -6.62 17.83
N ARG A 79 2.38 -6.28 18.61
CA ARG A 79 3.77 -6.17 18.12
C ARG A 79 4.42 -7.52 17.86
N ARG A 80 3.91 -8.58 18.47
CA ARG A 80 4.35 -9.98 18.30
C ARG A 80 3.13 -10.83 18.02
N CYS A 81 3.22 -11.67 16.99
CA CYS A 81 2.16 -12.62 16.65
C CYS A 81 2.39 -13.92 17.41
N THR A 82 1.34 -14.47 18.02
CA THR A 82 1.39 -15.75 18.76
C THR A 82 0.40 -16.77 18.21
N ASN A 83 -0.15 -16.51 17.02
CA ASN A 83 -1.06 -17.43 16.37
C ASN A 83 -0.30 -18.66 15.86
N ALA A 84 -1.03 -19.76 15.66
CA ALA A 84 -0.45 -20.98 15.09
C ALA A 84 0.15 -20.76 13.71
N VAL A 85 -0.50 -19.92 12.89
CA VAL A 85 0.06 -19.40 11.63
C VAL A 85 0.50 -17.96 11.86
N GLU A 86 1.80 -17.75 11.90
CA GLU A 86 2.37 -16.42 12.13
C GLU A 86 2.01 -15.48 10.97
N LEU A 87 1.52 -14.29 11.33
CA LEU A 87 1.14 -13.23 10.38
C LEU A 87 0.22 -13.70 9.25
N GLU A 88 -0.65 -14.70 9.50
CA GLU A 88 -1.70 -15.14 8.56
C GLU A 88 -2.49 -13.95 7.99
N CYS A 89 -2.70 -12.92 8.81
CA CYS A 89 -3.37 -11.69 8.40
C CYS A 89 -2.71 -10.99 7.20
N LEU A 90 -1.41 -11.14 7.01
CA LEU A 90 -0.64 -10.62 5.88
C LEU A 90 -0.32 -11.71 4.85
N THR A 91 0.05 -12.91 5.27
CA THR A 91 0.50 -13.99 4.37
C THR A 91 -0.64 -14.59 3.55
N SER A 92 -1.89 -14.40 3.97
CA SER A 92 -3.09 -14.75 3.19
C SER A 92 -3.56 -13.64 2.23
N ILE A 93 -2.78 -12.57 2.06
CA ILE A 93 -2.99 -11.58 0.98
C ILE A 93 -2.12 -12.00 -0.20
N TYR A 94 -2.75 -12.54 -1.22
CA TYR A 94 -2.06 -13.15 -2.35
C TYR A 94 -1.65 -12.11 -3.42
N PRO A 95 -0.51 -12.30 -4.10
CA PRO A 95 -0.05 -11.41 -5.17
C PRO A 95 -1.09 -11.17 -6.26
N GLU A 96 -1.91 -12.17 -6.59
CA GLU A 96 -2.96 -12.10 -7.60
C GLU A 96 -4.00 -11.02 -7.25
N GLN A 97 -4.38 -10.91 -5.97
CA GLN A 97 -5.32 -9.89 -5.49
C GLN A 97 -4.72 -8.48 -5.64
N VAL A 98 -3.41 -8.36 -5.41
CA VAL A 98 -2.66 -7.11 -5.57
C VAL A 98 -2.59 -6.71 -7.04
N ILE A 99 -2.30 -7.67 -7.93
CA ILE A 99 -2.23 -7.45 -9.37
C ILE A 99 -3.59 -7.04 -9.93
N GLU A 100 -4.67 -7.72 -9.52
CA GLU A 100 -6.03 -7.37 -9.95
C GLU A 100 -6.41 -5.94 -9.51
N ALA A 101 -6.12 -5.57 -8.26
CA ALA A 101 -6.33 -4.21 -7.77
C ALA A 101 -5.46 -3.19 -8.54
N ALA A 102 -4.22 -3.53 -8.86
CA ALA A 102 -3.30 -2.67 -9.60
C ALA A 102 -3.78 -2.41 -11.02
N MET A 103 -4.20 -3.47 -11.74
CA MET A 103 -4.71 -3.34 -13.10
C MET A 103 -5.95 -2.45 -13.16
N ARG A 104 -6.92 -2.64 -12.25
CA ARG A 104 -8.12 -1.79 -12.16
C ARG A 104 -7.81 -0.32 -11.92
N LEU A 105 -6.80 0.01 -11.10
CA LEU A 105 -6.40 1.39 -10.86
C LEU A 105 -5.59 1.98 -12.01
N LEU A 106 -4.75 1.17 -12.68
CA LEU A 106 -3.92 1.61 -13.80
C LEU A 106 -4.70 1.81 -15.11
N GLU A 107 -5.88 1.20 -15.25
CA GLU A 107 -6.79 1.44 -16.37
C GLU A 107 -7.47 2.82 -16.31
N GLN A 108 -7.44 3.49 -15.15
CA GLN A 108 -8.00 4.83 -15.01
C GLN A 108 -7.04 5.87 -15.62
N PRO A 109 -7.57 6.90 -16.32
CA PRO A 109 -6.76 8.04 -16.75
C PRO A 109 -6.06 8.66 -15.54
N LEU A 110 -4.79 9.03 -15.69
CA LEU A 110 -4.08 9.79 -14.67
C LEU A 110 -4.90 11.05 -14.36
N ALA A 111 -5.36 11.19 -13.13
CA ALA A 111 -6.01 12.40 -12.68
C ALA A 111 -4.98 13.53 -12.76
N VAL A 112 -5.02 14.33 -13.83
CA VAL A 112 -4.18 15.51 -14.00
C VAL A 112 -4.67 16.54 -12.97
N LYS A 113 -4.10 16.52 -11.77
CA LYS A 113 -4.31 17.57 -10.78
C LYS A 113 -3.49 18.79 -11.22
N ARG A 114 -4.21 19.86 -11.58
CA ARG A 114 -3.65 21.18 -11.91
C ARG A 114 -2.85 21.74 -10.74
#